data_AF-A0A6F9CAR4-F1
#
_entry.id   AF-A0A6F9CAR4-F1
#
_cell.length_a   1.000
_cell.length_b   1.000
_cell.length_c   1.000
_cell.angle_alpha   90.00
_cell.angle_beta   90.00
_cell.angle_gamma   90.00
#
_symmetry.space_group_name_H-M   'P 1'
#
loop_
_entity.id
_entity.type
_entity.pdbx_description
1 polymer ?
#
loop_
_entity_poly.entity_id
_entity_poly.type
_entity_poly.pdbx_seq_one_letter_code
_entity_poly.pdbx_strand_id
1 'polypeptide(L)' 'MEYPVFFECQTLDTSQKEKIKKYFEIRRKSGGGDCGPVESVGDNVYKIAFIDQKGSLEPPPTTTSPVSSQEVRPD' A
#
# COMPACT_ATOMS: atom_id res chain seq x y z
N MET A 1 -11.36 -4.12 3.90
CA MET A 1 -10.79 -4.91 5.03
C MET A 1 -9.64 -4.09 5.58
N GLU A 2 -9.48 -3.94 6.90
CA GLU A 2 -8.40 -3.10 7.44
C GLU A 2 -7.12 -3.93 7.62
N TYR A 3 -6.01 -3.44 7.08
CA TYR A 3 -4.69 -4.07 7.21
C TYR A 3 -3.77 -3.15 8.04
N PRO A 4 -3.79 -3.26 9.38
CA PRO A 4 -2.92 -2.47 10.23
C PRO A 4 -1.47 -2.96 10.16
N VAL A 5 -0.55 -2.02 10.03
CA VAL A 5 0.89 -2.23 10.18
C VAL A 5 1.29 -1.75 11.56
N PHE A 6 1.90 -2.65 12.33
CA PHE A 6 2.48 -2.36 13.63
C PHE A 6 3.99 -2.21 13.48
N PHE A 7 4.56 -1.22 14.15
CA PHE A 7 6.00 -1.00 14.15
C PHE A 7 6.46 -0.43 15.49
N GLU A 8 7.68 -0.80 15.86
CA GLU A 8 8.33 -0.28 17.07
C GLU A 8 9.19 0.93 16.74
N CYS A 9 9.08 1.98 17.55
CA CYS A 9 9.94 3.15 17.46
C CYS A 9 10.12 3.81 18.83
N GLN A 10 11.16 4.63 18.96
CA GLN A 10 11.30 5.52 20.12
C GLN A 10 10.16 6.57 20.13
N THR A 11 10.12 7.43 21.15
CA THR A 11 9.13 8.52 21.24
C THR A 11 9.10 9.37 19.96
N LEU A 12 8.03 9.23 19.19
CA LEU A 12 7.79 9.99 17.97
C LEU A 12 7.10 11.30 18.28
N ASP A 13 7.67 12.41 17.81
CA ASP A 13 7.01 13.71 17.80
C ASP A 13 5.98 13.81 16.66
N THR A 14 5.23 14.91 16.63
CA THR A 14 4.23 15.15 15.59
C THR A 14 4.86 15.20 14.19
N SER A 15 6.06 15.77 14.05
CA SER A 15 6.75 15.85 12.75
C SER A 15 7.18 14.48 12.23
N GLN A 16 7.69 13.60 13.10
CA GLN A 16 8.07 12.25 12.73
C GLN A 16 6.84 11.41 12.38
N LYS A 17 5.73 11.55 13.13
CA LYS A 17 4.47 10.88 12.79
C LYS A 17 3.97 11.27 11.40
N GLU A 18 4.06 12.55 11.02
CA GLU A 18 3.74 13.00 9.67
C GLU A 18 4.68 12.41 8.61
N LYS A 19 5.99 12.35 8.87
CA LYS A 19 6.96 11.73 7.95
C LYS A 19 6.67 10.26 7.73
N ILE A 20 6.31 9.54 8.80
CA ILE A 20 5.95 8.12 8.74
C ILE A 20 4.65 7.95 7.94
N LYS A 21 3.61 8.74 8.24
CA LYS A 21 2.37 8.74 7.46
C LYS A 21 2.66 8.95 5.97
N LYS A 22 3.42 9.99 5.64
CA LYS A 22 3.80 10.32 4.26
C LYS A 22 4.62 9.21 3.60
N TYR A 23 5.46 8.49 4.36
CA TYR A 23 6.18 7.33 3.84
C TYR A 23 5.21 6.21 3.43
N PHE A 24 4.23 5.90 4.28
CA PHE A 24 3.21 4.88 4.02
C PHE A 24 2.23 5.27 2.90
N GLU A 25 1.90 6.55 2.75
CA GLU A 25 1.10 7.10 1.63
C GLU A 25 1.80 6.93 0.26
N ILE A 26 3.15 6.97 0.23
CA ILE A 26 3.91 6.85 -1.02
C ILE A 26 4.02 5.37 -1.41
N ARG A 27 3.08 4.90 -2.24
CA ARG A 27 3.02 3.53 -2.79
C ARG A 27 4.35 3.02 -3.35
N ARG A 28 5.11 3.86 -4.06
CA ARG A 28 6.41 3.47 -4.63
C ARG A 28 7.53 3.26 -3.61
N LYS A 29 7.36 3.71 -2.36
CA LYS A 29 8.36 3.57 -1.27
C LYS A 29 8.00 2.45 -0.31
N SER A 30 6.75 2.41 0.14
CA SER A 30 6.26 1.48 1.16
C SER A 30 5.50 0.28 0.58
N GLY A 31 5.10 0.34 -0.70
CA GLY A 31 4.12 -0.59 -1.28
C GLY A 31 2.66 -0.28 -0.90
N GLY A 32 2.43 0.71 -0.04
CA GLY A 32 1.12 1.06 0.52
C GLY A 32 0.25 1.96 -0.37
N GLY A 33 -0.58 2.78 0.27
CA GLY A 33 -1.55 3.67 -0.35
C GLY A 33 -2.17 4.59 0.69
N ASP A 34 -3.40 5.04 0.45
CA ASP A 34 -4.10 5.93 1.37
C ASP A 34 -4.20 5.29 2.78
N CYS A 35 -3.88 6.06 3.81
CA CYS A 35 -3.73 5.52 5.17
C CYS A 35 -4.20 6.49 6.25
N GLY A 36 -4.66 5.91 7.36
CA GLY A 36 -5.06 6.63 8.55
C GLY A 36 -3.88 7.26 9.32
N PRO A 37 -4.18 7.93 10.44
CA PRO A 37 -3.14 8.50 11.31
C PRO A 37 -2.28 7.41 11.98
N VAL A 38 -1.09 7.80 12.42
CA VAL A 38 -0.22 6.96 13.26
C VAL A 38 -0.72 7.03 14.71
N GLU A 39 -1.18 5.90 15.23
CA GLU A 39 -1.70 5.76 16.61
C GLU A 39 -0.69 5.03 17.50
N SER A 40 -0.56 5.46 18.76
CA SER A 40 0.23 4.74 19.77
C SER A 40 -0.63 3.64 20.39
N VAL A 41 -0.17 2.40 20.38
CA VAL A 41 -0.86 1.25 21.01
C VAL A 41 -0.13 0.67 22.21
N GLY A 42 1.10 1.12 22.46
CA GLY A 42 1.90 0.78 23.65
C GLY A 42 3.01 1.79 23.84
N ASP A 43 3.95 1.48 24.73
CA ASP A 43 5.04 2.39 25.14
C ASP A 43 5.94 2.79 23.96
N ASN A 44 6.22 1.86 23.04
CA ASN A 44 7.06 2.07 21.86
C ASN A 44 6.46 1.47 20.59
N VAL A 45 5.20 1.05 20.64
CA VAL A 45 4.52 0.40 19.51
C VAL A 45 3.50 1.36 18.93
N TYR A 46 3.63 1.61 17.64
CA TYR A 46 2.72 2.41 16.86
C TYR A 46 2.02 1.54 15.82
N LYS A 47 0.79 1.94 15.45
CA LYS A 47 0.06 1.33 14.36
C LYS A 47 -0.37 2.38 13.33
N ILE A 48 -0.45 1.95 12.09
CA ILE A 48 -1.06 2.69 11.00
C ILE A 48 -1.91 1.73 10.18
N ALA A 49 -3.13 2.11 9.82
CA ALA A 49 -4.02 1.28 9.01
C ALA A 49 -4.18 1.89 7.61
N PHE A 50 -4.07 1.05 6.58
CA PHE A 50 -4.38 1.46 5.22
C PHE A 50 -5.88 1.49 5.01
N ILE A 51 -6.35 2.56 4.37
CA ILE A 51 -7.74 2.70 3.92
C ILE A 51 -7.80 1.96 2.59
N ASP A 52 -8.28 0.73 2.65
CA ASP A 52 -8.44 -0.10 1.47
C ASP A 52 -9.47 0.53 0.53
N GLN A 53 -9.04 0.95 -0.67
CA GLN A 53 -9.93 1.41 -1.74
C GLN A 53 -10.64 0.23 -2.45
N LYS A 54 -10.67 -0.97 -1.86
CA LYS A 54 -11.48 -2.09 -2.34
C LYS A 54 -12.96 -1.89 -1.94
N GLY A 55 -13.56 -0.85 -2.51
CA GLY A 55 -15.00 -0.60 -2.52
C GLY A 55 -15.60 -0.58 -3.92
N SER A 56 -14.81 -0.75 -4.98
CA SER A 56 -15.32 -1.03 -6.32
C SER A 56 -15.06 -2.50 -6.63
N LEU A 57 -16.16 -3.23 -6.75
CA LEU A 57 -16.26 -4.53 -7.39
C LEU A 57 -15.81 -4.41 -8.86
N GLU A 58 -14.54 -4.16 -9.12
CA GLU A 58 -13.98 -4.45 -10.43
C GLU A 58 -13.47 -5.89 -10.38
N PRO A 59 -14.02 -6.80 -11.20
CA PRO A 59 -13.47 -8.14 -11.32
C PRO A 59 -11.97 -8.04 -11.64
N PRO A 60 -11.15 -9.01 -11.21
CA PRO A 60 -9.75 -9.04 -11.63
C PRO A 60 -9.70 -8.91 -13.15
N PRO A 61 -8.74 -8.16 -13.73
CA PRO A 61 -8.57 -8.17 -15.18
C PRO A 61 -8.40 -9.63 -15.60
N THR A 62 -9.43 -10.18 -16.25
CA THR A 62 -9.43 -11.56 -16.73
C THR A 62 -8.20 -11.71 -17.60
N THR A 63 -7.39 -12.72 -17.27
CA THR A 63 -6.43 -13.37 -18.14
C THR A 63 -6.90 -13.31 -19.60
N THR A 64 -6.34 -12.40 -20.39
CA THR A 64 -6.22 -12.61 -21.82
C THR A 64 -4.79 -13.07 -22.04
N SER A 65 -4.67 -14.37 -22.24
CA SER A 65 -3.46 -15.09 -22.62
C SER A 65 -2.61 -14.32 -23.65
N PRO A 66 -1.28 -14.57 -23.71
CA PRO A 66 -0.48 -14.05 -24.80
C PRO A 66 -0.99 -14.69 -26.10
N VAL A 67 -1.52 -13.90 -27.03
CA VAL A 67 -1.77 -14.42 -28.37
C VAL A 67 -0.41 -14.58 -29.06
N SER A 68 -0.03 -15.85 -29.14
CA SER A 68 0.81 -16.52 -30.14
C SER A 68 1.69 -15.65 -31.04
N SER A 69 2.99 -15.86 -30.87
CA SER A 69 3.98 -16.12 -31.91
C SER A 69 3.54 -16.06 -33.38
N GLN A 70 4.34 -15.30 -34.14
CA GLN A 70 4.67 -15.45 -35.57
C GLN A 70 3.62 -14.98 -36.58
N GLU A 71 3.82 -13.76 -37.10
CA GLU A 71 3.39 -13.41 -38.45
C GLU A 71 4.60 -13.50 -39.38
N VAL A 72 4.49 -14.44 -40.33
CA VAL A 72 5.46 -14.78 -41.36
C VAL A 72 5.58 -13.64 -42.36
N ARG A 73 6.82 -13.26 -42.72
CA ARG A 73 7.09 -12.30 -43.80
C ARG A 73 6.70 -12.91 -45.16
N PRO A 74 5.99 -12.20 -46.04
CA PRO A 74 5.93 -12.57 -47.45
C PRO A 74 7.14 -12.02 -48.23
N ASP A 75 7.49 -12.75 -49.30
CA ASP A 75 8.60 -12.63 -50.27
C ASP A 75 9.07 -11.22 -50.65
#